data_AF-A0AAE3NN67-F1
#
_entry.id   AF-A0AAE3NN67-F1
#
_cell.length_a   1.000
_cell.length_b   1.000
_cell.length_c   1.000
_cell.angle_alpha   90.00
_cell.angle_beta   90.00
_cell.angle_gamma   90.00
#
_symmetry.space_group_name_H-M   'P 1'
#
loop_
_entity.id
_entity.type
_entity.pdbx_description
1 polymer ?
#
loop_
_entity_poly.entity_id
_entity_poly.type
_entity_poly.pdbx_seq_one_letter_code
_entity_poly.pdbx_strand_id
1 'polypeptide(L)'
;MREQNHPPQALALARLCEQTRRLAPQAGRGSKRTVRATAATLRQLEATATLVYTTTEDACARLLNVSYGLVGILQLLEVWSAHAWECRCLHCLLLPLKLELDGALSDIQKML
;
A
#
# COMPACT_ATOMS: atom_id res chain seq x y z
N MET A 1 9.37 -10.14 -23.06
CA MET A 1 8.42 -10.84 -22.18
C MET A 1 8.51 -10.17 -20.82
N ARG A 2 7.51 -9.38 -20.41
CA ARG A 2 7.45 -8.85 -19.03
C ARG A 2 6.93 -9.99 -18.17
N GLU A 3 7.81 -10.63 -17.41
CA GLU A 3 7.39 -11.52 -16.32
C GLU A 3 6.49 -10.70 -15.40
N GLN A 4 5.21 -11.03 -15.41
CA GLN A 4 4.24 -10.47 -14.50
C GLN A 4 4.49 -11.10 -13.12
N ASN A 5 5.58 -10.68 -12.47
CA ASN A 5 5.81 -10.93 -11.05
C ASN A 5 4.78 -10.11 -10.28
N HIS A 6 3.54 -10.59 -10.24
CA HIS A 6 2.53 -10.00 -9.39
C HIS A 6 3.03 -10.06 -7.96
N PRO A 7 3.04 -8.92 -7.24
CA PRO A 7 3.50 -8.90 -5.86
C PRO A 7 2.72 -9.96 -5.07
N PRO A 8 3.36 -10.66 -4.11
CA PRO A 8 2.76 -11.78 -3.38
C PRO A 8 1.39 -11.46 -2.76
N GLN A 9 1.09 -10.19 -2.59
CA GLN A 9 -0.11 -9.69 -1.95
C GLN A 9 -1.22 -9.31 -2.94
N ALA A 10 -0.88 -8.97 -4.19
CA ALA A 10 -1.86 -9.03 -5.29
C ALA A 10 -2.37 -10.46 -5.46
N LEU A 11 -1.48 -11.45 -5.32
CA LEU A 11 -1.86 -12.87 -5.30
C LEU A 11 -2.69 -13.23 -4.06
N ALA A 12 -2.38 -12.67 -2.89
CA ALA A 12 -3.17 -12.88 -1.68
C ALA A 12 -4.58 -12.28 -1.79
N LEU A 13 -4.73 -11.07 -2.34
CA LEU A 13 -6.01 -10.45 -2.63
C LEU A 13 -6.80 -11.30 -3.63
N ALA A 14 -6.18 -11.73 -4.73
CA ALA A 14 -6.83 -12.58 -5.72
C ALA A 14 -7.35 -13.90 -5.09
N ARG A 15 -6.56 -14.51 -4.19
CA ARG A 15 -6.98 -15.70 -3.44
C ARG A 15 -8.12 -15.40 -2.47
N LEU A 16 -8.09 -14.27 -1.77
CA LEU A 16 -9.17 -13.84 -0.87
C LEU A 16 -10.47 -13.62 -1.65
N CYS A 17 -10.41 -12.94 -2.81
CA CYS A 17 -11.56 -12.75 -3.69
C CYS A 17 -12.11 -14.10 -4.18
N GLU A 18 -11.23 -15.02 -4.59
CA GLU A 18 -11.62 -16.37 -5.02
C GLU A 18 -12.25 -17.19 -3.88
N GLN A 19 -11.69 -17.15 -2.67
CA GLN A 19 -12.27 -17.80 -1.49
C GLN A 19 -13.63 -17.20 -1.12
N THR A 20 -13.76 -15.88 -1.21
CA THR A 20 -15.01 -15.15 -0.97
C THR A 20 -16.09 -15.56 -1.98
N ARG A 21 -15.72 -15.76 -3.26
CA ARG A 21 -16.61 -16.31 -4.29
C ARG A 21 -17.00 -17.76 -4.01
N ARG A 22 -16.08 -18.60 -3.54
CA ARG A 22 -16.38 -20.00 -3.17
C ARG A 22 -17.29 -20.12 -1.95
N LEU A 23 -17.21 -19.16 -1.02
CA LEU A 23 -18.07 -19.05 0.14
C LEU A 23 -19.47 -18.50 -0.19
N ALA A 24 -19.69 -18.00 -1.42
CA ALA A 24 -21.01 -17.59 -1.86
C ALA A 24 -21.98 -18.77 -1.72
N PRO A 25 -23.13 -18.60 -1.05
CA PRO A 25 -23.96 -19.74 -0.68
C PRO A 25 -24.45 -20.45 -1.95
N GLN A 26 -24.13 -21.73 -2.09
CA GLN A 26 -24.79 -22.57 -3.07
C GLN A 26 -26.27 -22.68 -2.69
N ALA A 27 -27.15 -22.50 -3.67
CA ALA A 27 -28.59 -22.27 -3.51
C ALA A 27 -29.41 -23.42 -2.88
N GLY A 28 -28.78 -24.37 -2.17
CA GLY A 28 -29.37 -25.64 -1.80
C GLY A 28 -30.03 -25.75 -0.42
N ARG A 29 -29.71 -24.91 0.59
CA ARG A 29 -30.14 -25.19 1.99
C ARG A 29 -30.58 -24.02 2.89
N GLY A 30 -30.52 -22.76 2.44
CA GLY A 30 -30.88 -21.59 3.25
C GLY A 30 -32.11 -20.82 2.73
N SER A 31 -32.83 -20.10 3.61
CA SER A 31 -33.89 -19.16 3.19
C SER A 31 -33.36 -18.21 2.12
N LYS A 32 -34.13 -18.01 1.02
CA LYS A 32 -33.73 -17.16 -0.13
C LYS A 32 -33.23 -15.78 0.30
N ARG A 33 -33.79 -15.23 1.38
CA ARG A 33 -33.40 -13.94 1.96
C ARG A 33 -32.01 -14.00 2.61
N THR A 34 -31.70 -15.07 3.35
CA THR A 34 -30.41 -15.30 4.00
C THR A 34 -29.30 -15.53 2.97
N VAL A 35 -29.57 -16.28 1.91
CA VAL A 35 -28.63 -16.50 0.79
C VAL A 35 -28.32 -15.20 0.05
N ARG A 36 -29.33 -14.36 -0.18
CA ARG A 36 -29.15 -13.06 -0.85
C ARG A 36 -28.37 -12.07 0.03
N ALA A 37 -28.65 -12.04 1.33
CA ALA A 37 -27.95 -11.17 2.28
C ALA A 37 -26.46 -11.55 2.40
N THR A 38 -26.17 -12.84 2.58
CA THR A 38 -24.79 -13.35 2.66
C THR A 38 -24.01 -13.13 1.36
N ALA A 39 -24.62 -13.36 0.19
CA ALA A 39 -23.99 -13.02 -1.10
C ALA A 39 -23.71 -11.52 -1.26
N ALA A 40 -24.58 -10.65 -0.75
CA ALA A 40 -24.35 -9.20 -0.76
C ALA A 40 -23.20 -8.80 0.17
N THR A 41 -23.14 -9.37 1.37
CA THR A 41 -22.03 -9.12 2.32
C THR A 41 -20.68 -9.59 1.76
N LEU A 42 -20.64 -10.76 1.13
CA LEU A 42 -19.42 -11.28 0.50
C LEU A 42 -18.92 -10.38 -0.65
N ARG A 43 -19.84 -9.86 -1.49
CA ARG A 43 -19.48 -8.88 -2.52
C ARG A 43 -18.97 -7.56 -1.93
N GLN A 44 -19.58 -7.09 -0.85
CA GLN A 44 -19.08 -5.91 -0.15
C GLN A 44 -17.69 -6.14 0.43
N LEU A 45 -17.41 -7.34 0.96
CA LEU A 45 -16.09 -7.69 1.47
C LEU A 45 -15.04 -7.72 0.34
N GLU A 46 -15.35 -8.34 -0.79
CA GLU A 46 -14.48 -8.36 -2.00
C GLU A 46 -14.19 -6.93 -2.49
N ALA A 47 -15.24 -6.09 -2.59
CA ALA A 47 -15.11 -4.70 -2.99
C ALA A 47 -14.26 -3.88 -2.00
N THR A 48 -14.47 -4.09 -0.70
CA THR A 48 -13.74 -3.37 0.36
C THR A 48 -12.27 -3.79 0.38
N ALA A 49 -11.99 -5.09 0.28
CA ALA A 49 -10.63 -5.61 0.24
C ALA A 49 -9.86 -5.07 -0.98
N THR A 50 -10.52 -5.05 -2.15
CA THR A 50 -9.94 -4.48 -3.38
C THR A 50 -9.68 -2.99 -3.22
N LEU A 51 -10.65 -2.23 -2.70
CA LEU A 51 -10.52 -0.79 -2.48
C LEU A 51 -9.38 -0.46 -1.52
N VAL A 52 -9.27 -1.19 -0.40
CA VAL A 52 -8.18 -1.01 0.56
C VAL A 52 -6.85 -1.25 -0.15
N TYR A 53 -6.68 -2.39 -0.83
CA TYR A 53 -5.44 -2.73 -1.53
C TYR A 53 -5.02 -1.66 -2.54
N THR A 54 -5.92 -1.27 -3.46
CA THR A 54 -5.58 -0.30 -4.51
C THR A 54 -5.30 1.09 -3.93
N THR A 55 -6.03 1.49 -2.88
CA THR A 55 -5.81 2.79 -2.23
C THR A 55 -4.48 2.80 -1.48
N THR A 56 -4.14 1.71 -0.79
CA THR A 56 -2.85 1.58 -0.10
C THR A 56 -1.68 1.52 -1.08
N GLU A 57 -1.83 0.83 -2.21
CA GLU A 57 -0.82 0.75 -3.26
C GLU A 57 -0.56 2.14 -3.88
N ASP A 58 -1.61 2.87 -4.27
CA ASP A 58 -1.48 4.22 -4.83
C ASP A 58 -0.88 5.21 -3.83
N ALA A 59 -1.33 5.16 -2.57
CA ALA A 59 -0.75 5.97 -1.50
C ALA A 59 0.74 5.65 -1.29
N CYS A 60 1.12 4.36 -1.31
CA CYS A 60 2.51 3.92 -1.19
C CYS A 60 3.36 4.45 -2.36
N ALA A 61 2.87 4.35 -3.59
CA ALA A 61 3.56 4.88 -4.77
C ALA A 61 3.80 6.40 -4.67
N ARG A 62 2.81 7.16 -4.19
CA ARG A 62 2.94 8.60 -3.96
C ARG A 62 3.95 8.92 -2.86
N LEU A 63 3.92 8.19 -1.75
CA LEU A 63 4.88 8.36 -0.64
C LEU A 63 6.30 7.98 -1.05
N LEU A 64 6.48 6.96 -1.89
CA LEU A 64 7.78 6.60 -2.46
C LEU A 64 8.35 7.74 -3.31
N ASN A 65 7.52 8.39 -4.13
CA ASN A 65 7.95 9.56 -4.89
C ASN A 65 8.41 10.72 -3.98
N VAL A 66 7.68 10.96 -2.87
CA VAL A 66 8.10 11.95 -1.86
C VAL A 66 9.41 11.53 -1.21
N SER A 67 9.58 10.25 -0.85
CA SER A 67 10.82 9.72 -0.29
C SER A 67 11.99 9.92 -1.25
N TYR A 68 11.85 9.59 -2.53
CA TYR A 68 12.88 9.84 -3.55
C TYR A 68 13.20 11.33 -3.70
N GLY A 69 12.19 12.20 -3.71
CA GLY A 69 12.40 13.65 -3.73
C GLY A 69 13.21 14.13 -2.52
N LEU A 70 12.90 13.60 -1.33
CA LEU A 70 13.61 13.93 -0.10
C LEU A 70 15.06 13.41 -0.10
N VAL A 71 15.34 12.25 -0.70
CA VAL A 71 16.72 11.79 -0.96
C VAL A 71 17.48 12.83 -1.79
N GLY A 72 16.90 13.29 -2.90
CA GLY A 72 17.54 14.28 -3.76
C GLY A 72 17.81 15.60 -3.05
N ILE A 73 16.86 16.07 -2.22
CA ILE A 73 17.04 17.28 -1.40
C ILE A 73 18.18 17.08 -0.40
N LEU A 74 18.22 15.95 0.31
CA LEU A 74 19.29 15.67 1.27
C LEU A 74 20.66 15.63 0.60
N GLN A 75 20.78 14.94 -0.54
CA GLN A 75 22.02 14.91 -1.32
C GLN A 75 22.45 16.31 -1.77
N LEU A 76 21.51 17.13 -2.23
CA LEU A 76 21.80 18.52 -2.60
C LEU A 76 22.31 19.30 -1.38
N LEU A 77 21.61 19.23 -0.24
CA LEU A 77 22.01 19.92 0.98
C LEU A 77 23.38 19.47 1.46
N GLU A 78 23.72 18.19 1.34
CA GLU A 78 25.03 17.66 1.68
C GLU A 78 26.14 18.28 0.81
N VAL A 79 25.92 18.41 -0.50
CA VAL A 79 26.88 19.06 -1.42
C VAL A 79 27.10 20.54 -1.07
N TRP A 80 26.04 21.27 -0.73
CA TRP A 80 26.13 22.70 -0.39
C TRP A 80 26.55 22.97 1.05
N SER A 81 26.55 21.95 1.91
CA SER A 81 26.88 22.05 3.33
C SER A 81 28.29 22.59 3.63
N ALA A 82 29.22 22.41 2.69
CA ALA A 82 30.57 22.97 2.79
C ALA A 82 30.59 24.50 2.66
N HIS A 83 29.58 25.09 2.01
CA HIS A 83 29.53 26.50 1.65
C HIS A 83 28.52 27.30 2.49
N ALA A 84 27.49 26.65 3.04
CA ALA A 84 26.46 27.28 3.86
C ALA A 84 26.10 26.40 5.08
N TRP A 85 26.12 27.00 6.27
CA TRP A 85 25.83 26.29 7.52
C TRP A 85 24.33 25.97 7.64
N GLU A 86 23.47 26.79 7.04
CA GLU A 86 22.03 26.58 6.96
C GLU A 86 21.70 25.25 6.26
N CYS A 87 22.49 24.88 5.23
CA CYS A 87 22.35 23.59 4.55
C CYS A 87 22.64 22.41 5.48
N ARG A 88 23.63 22.53 6.39
CA ARG A 88 23.88 21.50 7.42
C ARG A 88 22.71 21.39 8.38
N CYS A 89 22.19 22.52 8.86
CA CYS A 89 21.04 22.54 9.77
C CYS A 89 19.81 21.92 9.12
N LEU A 90 19.49 22.29 7.88
CA LEU A 90 18.38 21.72 7.14
C LEU A 90 18.58 20.21 6.90
N HIS A 91 19.79 19.78 6.53
CA HIS A 91 20.09 18.36 6.37
C HIS A 91 19.85 17.58 7.67
N CYS A 92 20.35 18.08 8.81
CA CYS A 92 20.16 17.45 10.12
C CYS A 92 18.69 17.38 10.55
N LEU A 93 17.84 18.32 10.12
CA LEU A 93 16.40 18.30 10.40
C LEU A 93 15.63 17.36 9.47
N LEU A 94 16.00 17.29 8.19
CA LEU A 94 15.30 16.50 7.19
C LEU A 94 15.69 15.02 7.23
N LEU A 95 16.91 14.68 7.63
CA LEU A 95 17.39 13.29 7.67
C LEU A 95 16.55 12.40 8.62
N PRO A 96 16.23 12.80 9.86
CA PRO A 96 15.35 12.02 10.73
C PRO A 96 13.95 11.84 10.13
N LEU A 97 13.38 12.89 9.51
CA LEU A 97 12.07 12.81 8.86
C LEU A 97 12.06 11.83 7.69
N LYS A 98 13.17 11.75 6.95
CA LYS A 98 13.36 10.75 5.90
C LYS A 98 13.37 9.33 6.46
N LEU A 99 14.09 9.11 7.56
CA LEU A 99 14.16 7.79 8.21
C LEU A 99 12.79 7.34 8.73
N GLU A 100 12.03 8.23 9.36
CA GLU A 100 10.66 7.95 9.79
C GLU A 100 9.73 7.62 8.61
N LEU A 101 9.84 8.39 7.51
CA LEU A 101 9.07 8.12 6.29
C LEU A 101 9.42 6.75 5.69
N ASP A 102 10.70 6.39 5.63
CA ASP A 102 11.15 5.09 5.13
C ASP A 102 10.68 3.94 6.02
N GLY A 103 10.70 4.13 7.35
CA GLY A 103 10.13 3.19 8.31
C GLY A 103 8.64 2.96 8.07
N ALA A 104 7.87 4.05 7.97
CA ALA A 104 6.43 3.97 7.69
C ALA A 104 6.13 3.32 6.33
N LEU A 105 6.92 3.62 5.29
CA LEU A 105 6.81 2.98 3.98
C LEU A 105 7.11 1.49 4.06
N SER A 106 8.14 1.08 4.80
CA SER A 106 8.49 -0.32 5.03
C SER A 106 7.34 -1.08 5.72
N ASP A 107 6.71 -0.48 6.73
CA ASP A 107 5.59 -1.10 7.43
C ASP A 107 4.35 -1.23 6.55
N ILE A 108 4.03 -0.22 5.74
CA ILE A 108 2.95 -0.30 4.74
C ILE A 108 3.27 -1.39 3.70
N GLN A 109 4.51 -1.48 3.22
CA GLN A 109 4.93 -2.50 2.25
C GLN A 109 4.90 -3.92 2.81
N LYS A 110 5.00 -4.11 4.13
CA LYS A 110 4.81 -5.42 4.78
C LYS A 110 3.33 -5.79 4.90
N MET A 111 2.44 -4.80 4.98
CA MET A 111 0.99 -5.01 5.01
C MET A 111 0.41 -5.25 3.62
N LEU A 112 0.90 -4.44 2.67
CA LEU A 112 0.74 -4.63 1.24
C LEU A 112 1.49 -5.84 0.76
#